data_AF-A0A2C9VHY3-F1
#
_entry.id   AF-A0A2C9VHY3-F1
#
_cell.length_a   1.000
_cell.length_b   1.000
_cell.length_c   1.000
_cell.angle_alpha   90.00
_cell.angle_beta   90.00
_cell.angle_gamma   90.00
#
_symmetry.space_group_name_H-M   'P 1'
#
loop_
_entity.id
_entity.type
_entity.pdbx_description
1 polymer ?
#
loop_
_entity_poly.entity_id
_entity_poly.type
_entity_poly.pdbx_seq_one_letter_code
_entity_poly.pdbx_strand_id
1 'polypeptide(L)'
;MTETAKHSLDSASAESPNRPSKISKVQYFSDDEGGYDEELVESSVVTRTMSPNPRLQRYLVAIEYIGTRFSGVHALSNVCHVDVERISKRKPGEVLPPHEPAVVRRAVNHFLQKNEGDIMVIDVQCVPVDFHARFKAQERTYFYRLLSGPEPLSTFEQNRAWHVPEQLDLVAMQEACKILVGHHDFSSFRASGCQAKSPIRTLDELSVSEVASTPYFPSIVEREKEVLHEEESCCNNFQTDMASGSISDTNMPGASYIEDVGFGIRKRHRCYVVTARARSFLYHQVRLLVGALKSVGTGDLTVSDVERILKAKSVTAASPMAPACGLYLGRVKYDLP
;
A
#
# COMPACT_ATOMS: atom_id res chain seq x y z
N MET A 1 -56.12 9.07 -33.23
CA MET A 1 -56.60 7.86 -33.93
C MET A 1 -55.35 7.12 -34.38
N THR A 2 -54.85 6.23 -33.51
CA THR A 2 -54.95 4.75 -33.62
C THR A 2 -53.95 4.23 -34.66
N GLU A 3 -53.08 3.25 -34.41
CA GLU A 3 -52.98 2.25 -33.36
C GLU A 3 -51.60 1.57 -33.40
N THR A 4 -51.29 0.93 -32.28
CA THR A 4 -50.12 0.12 -31.90
C THR A 4 -49.84 -1.14 -32.74
N ALA A 5 -48.57 -1.59 -32.75
CA ALA A 5 -48.22 -3.00 -32.51
C ALA A 5 -46.80 -3.18 -31.95
N LYS A 6 -46.70 -3.95 -30.87
CA LYS A 6 -45.49 -4.49 -30.22
C LYS A 6 -44.86 -5.59 -31.07
N HIS A 7 -43.53 -5.75 -31.02
CA HIS A 7 -42.91 -7.04 -30.67
C HIS A 7 -41.43 -6.88 -30.26
N SER A 8 -41.09 -7.60 -29.20
CA SER A 8 -39.77 -7.85 -28.59
C SER A 8 -38.84 -8.60 -29.54
N LEU A 9 -37.53 -8.39 -29.44
CA LEU A 9 -36.51 -9.44 -29.61
C LEU A 9 -35.17 -9.00 -28.99
N ASP A 10 -34.66 -9.89 -28.12
CA ASP A 10 -33.35 -9.89 -27.50
C ASP A 10 -32.21 -9.62 -28.48
N SER A 11 -31.20 -8.86 -28.05
CA SER A 11 -29.85 -8.98 -28.60
C SER A 11 -28.83 -9.15 -27.47
N ALA A 12 -28.22 -10.33 -27.51
CA ALA A 12 -27.20 -10.82 -26.61
C ALA A 12 -26.03 -9.83 -26.50
N SER A 13 -25.62 -9.56 -25.26
CA SER A 13 -24.32 -8.94 -24.98
C SER A 13 -23.22 -9.93 -25.34
N ALA A 14 -22.32 -9.50 -26.22
CA ALA A 14 -21.18 -10.26 -26.68
C ALA A 14 -20.21 -10.51 -25.51
N GLU A 15 -20.07 -11.78 -25.14
CA GLU A 15 -19.02 -12.29 -24.27
C GLU A 15 -17.65 -11.95 -24.86
N SER A 16 -16.82 -11.27 -24.08
CA SER A 16 -15.40 -11.09 -24.37
C SER A 16 -14.64 -12.34 -23.91
N PRO A 17 -13.89 -13.04 -24.79
CA PRO A 17 -13.22 -14.28 -24.43
C PRO A 17 -11.85 -14.03 -23.77
N ASN A 18 -11.41 -15.02 -22.98
CA ASN A 18 -10.09 -15.20 -22.36
C ASN A 18 -9.80 -14.45 -21.05
N ARG A 19 -10.49 -14.90 -20.00
CA ARG A 19 -9.96 -14.94 -18.63
C ARG A 19 -8.79 -15.94 -18.58
N PRO A 20 -7.53 -15.53 -18.28
CA PRO A 20 -6.47 -16.50 -18.05
C PRO A 20 -6.82 -17.37 -16.83
N SER A 21 -6.52 -18.65 -16.97
CA SER A 21 -6.82 -19.73 -16.03
C SER A 21 -6.37 -19.39 -14.62
N LYS A 22 -7.29 -19.56 -13.66
CA LYS A 22 -7.02 -19.52 -12.22
C LYS A 22 -5.79 -20.38 -11.95
N ILE A 23 -4.71 -19.76 -11.47
CA ILE A 23 -3.63 -20.48 -10.80
C ILE A 23 -4.29 -21.37 -9.73
N SER A 24 -3.96 -22.65 -9.79
CA SER A 24 -4.48 -23.69 -8.91
C SER A 24 -4.44 -23.20 -7.47
N LYS A 25 -5.62 -23.18 -6.83
CA LYS A 25 -5.74 -23.08 -5.38
C LYS A 25 -4.82 -24.15 -4.79
N VAL A 26 -3.70 -23.74 -4.20
CA VAL A 26 -3.02 -24.57 -3.21
C VAL A 26 -4.06 -24.85 -2.14
N GLN A 27 -4.43 -26.11 -1.99
CA GLN A 27 -5.31 -26.58 -0.92
C GLN A 27 -4.65 -26.22 0.41
N TYR A 28 -5.04 -25.08 0.96
CA TYR A 28 -5.09 -24.94 2.40
C TYR A 28 -6.19 -25.89 2.85
N PHE A 29 -5.81 -26.97 3.52
CA PHE A 29 -6.75 -27.72 4.35
C PHE A 29 -7.25 -26.73 5.41
N SER A 30 -8.41 -26.15 5.12
CA SER A 30 -9.29 -25.53 6.09
C SER A 30 -10.05 -26.66 6.76
N ASP A 31 -9.64 -27.00 7.98
CA ASP A 31 -10.50 -27.75 8.89
C ASP A 31 -11.68 -26.85 9.22
N ASP A 32 -12.88 -27.30 8.86
CA ASP A 32 -14.15 -26.72 9.27
C ASP A 32 -14.89 -27.70 10.19
N GLU A 33 -15.71 -27.09 11.03
CA GLU A 33 -16.17 -27.49 12.37
C GLU A 33 -17.00 -28.78 12.51
N GLY A 34 -17.06 -29.29 13.75
CA GLY A 34 -18.20 -30.09 14.21
C GLY A 34 -18.04 -30.80 15.56
N GLY A 35 -18.68 -30.25 16.61
CA GLY A 35 -19.51 -31.01 17.56
C GLY A 35 -18.85 -31.86 18.67
N TYR A 36 -19.30 -31.64 19.89
CA TYR A 36 -19.01 -32.41 21.10
C TYR A 36 -19.51 -33.86 21.01
N ASP A 37 -18.68 -34.82 21.44
CA ASP A 37 -19.07 -35.95 22.28
C ASP A 37 -17.85 -36.47 23.05
N GLU A 38 -18.01 -36.62 24.38
CA GLU A 38 -17.04 -37.23 25.28
C GLU A 38 -17.00 -38.74 25.06
N GLU A 39 -15.92 -39.27 24.47
CA GLU A 39 -15.59 -40.68 24.61
C GLU A 39 -14.07 -40.89 24.69
N LEU A 40 -13.64 -41.53 25.79
CA LEU A 40 -12.27 -41.84 26.16
C LEU A 40 -11.66 -42.84 25.16
N VAL A 41 -10.67 -42.39 24.38
CA VAL A 41 -9.76 -43.28 23.66
C VAL A 41 -8.31 -42.82 23.87
N GLU A 42 -7.61 -43.52 24.76
CA GLU A 42 -6.15 -43.50 24.85
C GLU A 42 -5.56 -43.96 23.51
N SER A 43 -4.92 -43.03 22.78
CA SER A 43 -3.86 -43.42 21.85
C SER A 43 -2.76 -42.37 21.83
N SER A 44 -1.54 -42.86 22.04
CA SER A 44 -0.30 -42.14 22.26
C SER A 44 0.02 -41.13 21.15
N VAL A 45 -0.09 -39.84 21.46
CA VAL A 45 0.57 -38.78 20.69
C VAL A 45 2.06 -38.86 21.01
N VAL A 46 2.80 -39.65 20.22
CA VAL A 46 4.25 -39.50 20.12
C VAL A 46 4.50 -38.13 19.52
N THR A 47 4.77 -37.14 20.37
CA THR A 47 5.33 -35.86 19.94
C THR A 47 6.68 -36.17 19.31
N ARG A 48 6.71 -36.30 17.99
CA ARG A 48 7.94 -36.55 17.25
C ARG A 48 8.72 -35.24 17.24
N THR A 49 9.47 -35.01 18.31
CA THR A 49 10.47 -33.94 18.40
C THR A 49 11.51 -34.24 17.34
N MET A 50 11.30 -33.73 16.13
CA MET A 50 12.31 -33.84 15.07
C MET A 50 13.53 -33.06 15.55
N SER A 51 14.62 -33.78 15.80
CA SER A 51 15.95 -33.20 15.97
C SER A 51 16.19 -32.19 14.82
N PRO A 52 16.65 -30.95 15.10
CA PRO A 52 16.86 -29.96 14.06
C PRO A 52 17.73 -30.54 12.95
N ASN A 53 17.21 -30.64 11.74
CA ASN A 53 18.02 -31.05 10.60
C ASN A 53 19.04 -29.92 10.36
N PRO A 54 20.35 -30.15 10.61
CA PRO A 54 21.34 -29.09 10.60
C PRO A 54 21.58 -28.50 9.19
N ARG A 55 20.93 -29.07 8.16
CA ARG A 55 21.04 -28.63 6.76
C ARG A 55 19.78 -27.96 6.23
N LEU A 56 18.74 -27.80 7.05
CA LEU A 56 17.59 -26.95 6.73
C LEU A 56 17.96 -25.49 7.03
N GLN A 57 17.92 -24.63 6.02
CA GLN A 57 18.17 -23.20 6.19
C GLN A 57 16.88 -22.40 6.02
N ARG A 58 16.55 -21.59 7.03
CA ARG A 58 15.50 -20.58 6.92
C ARG A 58 16.06 -19.31 6.33
N TYR A 59 15.38 -18.77 5.32
CA TYR A 59 15.69 -17.48 4.72
C TYR A 59 14.56 -16.50 4.98
N LEU A 60 14.92 -15.28 5.37
CA LEU A 60 14.07 -14.12 5.30
C LEU A 60 14.19 -13.51 3.91
N VAL A 61 13.07 -13.25 3.25
CA VAL A 61 13.02 -12.79 1.86
C VAL A 61 12.23 -11.49 1.80
N ALA A 62 12.84 -10.42 1.31
CA ALA A 62 12.20 -9.14 1.04
C ALA A 62 11.80 -9.05 -0.44
N ILE A 63 10.56 -8.63 -0.68
CA ILE A 63 9.89 -8.68 -1.98
C ILE A 63 9.26 -7.33 -2.28
N GLU A 64 9.54 -6.79 -3.45
CA GLU A 64 8.83 -5.67 -4.05
C GLU A 64 7.81 -6.19 -5.06
N TYR A 65 6.63 -5.57 -5.10
CA TYR A 65 5.65 -5.85 -6.15
C TYR A 65 4.66 -4.71 -6.39
N ILE A 66 4.12 -4.69 -7.61
CA ILE A 66 3.03 -3.80 -8.01
C ILE A 66 1.69 -4.52 -7.84
N GLY A 67 0.71 -3.81 -7.27
CA GLY A 67 -0.61 -4.31 -6.88
C GLY A 67 -1.55 -4.70 -8.02
N THR A 68 -1.11 -4.69 -9.29
CA THR A 68 -1.92 -5.11 -10.45
C THR A 68 -2.47 -6.53 -10.29
N ARG A 69 -1.73 -7.41 -9.59
CA ARG A 69 -2.14 -8.80 -9.30
C ARG A 69 -2.56 -9.06 -7.86
N PHE A 70 -2.38 -8.09 -6.95
CA PHE A 70 -2.52 -8.28 -5.49
C PHE A 70 -3.62 -7.41 -4.89
N SER A 71 -4.85 -7.52 -5.40
CA SER A 71 -6.02 -6.75 -4.92
C SER A 71 -5.81 -5.21 -4.94
N GLY A 72 -4.86 -4.72 -5.73
CA GLY A 72 -4.54 -3.31 -5.90
C GLY A 72 -3.51 -2.74 -4.92
N VAL A 73 -3.03 -3.49 -3.92
CA VAL A 73 -2.03 -2.98 -2.94
C VAL A 73 -0.62 -3.26 -3.42
N HIS A 74 0.26 -2.27 -3.31
CA HIS A 74 1.68 -2.38 -3.68
C HIS A 74 2.54 -2.70 -2.46
N ALA A 75 3.76 -3.18 -2.68
CA ALA A 75 4.76 -3.28 -1.63
C ALA A 75 6.14 -2.92 -2.16
N LEU A 76 6.83 -2.04 -1.45
CA LEU A 76 8.24 -1.71 -1.69
C LEU A 76 9.15 -2.71 -0.95
N SER A 77 8.67 -3.27 0.16
CA SER A 77 9.41 -4.25 0.96
C SER A 77 8.44 -5.11 1.78
N ASN A 78 7.71 -6.01 1.11
CA ASN A 78 6.99 -7.08 1.79
C ASN A 78 7.98 -8.18 2.19
N VAL A 79 7.67 -8.92 3.25
CA VAL A 79 8.61 -9.88 3.82
C VAL A 79 7.94 -11.21 4.09
N CYS A 80 8.56 -12.30 3.65
CA CYS A 80 8.19 -13.66 4.00
C CYS A 80 9.42 -14.45 4.48
N HIS A 81 9.18 -15.61 5.08
CA HIS A 81 10.27 -16.55 5.38
C HIS A 81 9.99 -17.89 4.71
N VAL A 82 11.06 -18.57 4.32
CA VAL A 82 11.00 -19.87 3.65
C VAL A 82 12.08 -20.79 4.21
N ASP A 83 11.71 -22.05 4.42
CA ASP A 83 12.64 -23.11 4.78
C ASP A 83 13.07 -23.84 3.51
N VAL A 84 14.38 -23.93 3.29
CA VAL A 84 14.93 -24.57 2.09
C VAL A 84 15.94 -25.63 2.51
N GLU A 85 15.67 -26.86 2.08
CA GLU A 85 16.61 -27.96 2.11
C GLU A 85 17.14 -28.21 0.70
N ARG A 86 18.46 -28.29 0.57
CA ARG A 86 19.09 -28.52 -0.73
C ARG A 86 19.38 -30.00 -0.91
N ILE A 87 18.68 -30.66 -1.84
CA ILE A 87 18.84 -32.10 -2.09
C ILE A 87 19.69 -32.31 -3.36
N SER A 88 20.64 -33.25 -3.29
CA SER A 88 21.47 -33.65 -4.42
C SER A 88 20.65 -34.43 -5.47
N LYS A 89 20.63 -33.95 -6.72
CA LYS A 89 20.03 -34.70 -7.84
C LYS A 89 20.85 -35.93 -8.25
N ARG A 90 22.16 -35.92 -7.97
CA ARG A 90 23.09 -36.99 -8.36
C ARG A 90 23.13 -38.13 -7.35
N LYS A 91 22.85 -37.84 -6.08
CA LYS A 91 22.81 -38.81 -4.98
C LYS A 91 21.53 -38.58 -4.16
N PRO A 92 20.42 -39.27 -4.48
CA PRO A 92 19.18 -39.15 -3.73
C PRO A 92 19.41 -39.41 -2.23
N GLY A 93 18.89 -38.53 -1.37
CA GLY A 93 19.07 -38.58 0.09
C GLY A 93 20.29 -37.82 0.63
N GLU A 94 21.21 -37.36 -0.23
CA GLU A 94 22.29 -36.46 0.18
C GLU A 94 21.77 -35.02 0.27
N VAL A 95 21.77 -34.46 1.48
CA VAL A 95 21.48 -33.04 1.70
C VAL A 95 22.76 -32.23 1.53
N LEU A 96 22.75 -31.22 0.67
CA LEU A 96 23.87 -30.36 0.35
C LEU A 96 23.92 -29.13 1.28
N PRO A 97 25.06 -28.43 1.35
CA PRO A 97 25.14 -27.16 2.08
C PRO A 97 24.13 -26.13 1.53
N PRO A 98 23.54 -25.29 2.41
CA PRO A 98 22.66 -24.20 2.02
C PRO A 98 23.27 -23.27 0.96
N HIS A 99 22.41 -22.57 0.22
CA HIS A 99 22.86 -21.57 -0.72
C HIS A 99 23.16 -20.25 -0.01
N GLU A 100 24.20 -19.56 -0.43
CA GLU A 100 24.41 -18.17 -0.03
C GLU A 100 23.18 -17.32 -0.39
N PRO A 101 22.74 -16.37 0.46
CA PRO A 101 21.53 -15.59 0.21
C PRO A 101 21.51 -14.89 -1.15
N ALA A 102 22.67 -14.39 -1.60
CA ALA A 102 22.80 -13.77 -2.92
C ALA A 102 22.51 -14.74 -4.08
N VAL A 103 22.82 -16.04 -3.92
CA VAL A 103 22.49 -17.08 -4.90
C VAL A 103 21.00 -17.33 -4.92
N VAL A 104 20.37 -17.43 -3.73
CA VAL A 104 18.92 -17.60 -3.61
C VAL A 104 18.19 -16.45 -4.30
N ARG A 105 18.57 -15.19 -4.00
CA ARG A 105 18.00 -14.00 -4.66
C ARG A 105 18.07 -14.08 -6.18
N ARG A 106 19.27 -14.35 -6.73
CA ARG A 106 19.47 -14.44 -8.19
C ARG A 106 18.64 -15.56 -8.81
N ALA A 107 18.64 -16.74 -8.17
CA ALA A 107 17.91 -17.90 -8.66
C ALA A 107 16.40 -17.63 -8.68
N VAL A 108 15.83 -17.12 -7.58
CA VAL A 108 14.40 -16.81 -7.50
C VAL A 108 14.03 -15.74 -8.52
N ASN A 109 14.79 -14.65 -8.62
CA ASN A 109 14.51 -13.60 -9.61
C ASN A 109 14.59 -14.10 -11.05
N HIS A 110 15.51 -15.01 -11.38
CA HIS A 110 15.56 -15.64 -12.70
C HIS A 110 14.25 -16.35 -13.06
N PHE A 111 13.60 -17.01 -12.09
CA PHE A 111 12.29 -17.62 -12.32
C PHE A 111 11.14 -16.61 -12.31
N LEU A 112 11.20 -15.56 -11.49
CA LEU A 112 10.18 -14.51 -11.43
C LEU A 112 10.15 -13.64 -12.70
N GLN A 113 11.29 -13.45 -13.38
CA GLN A 113 11.35 -12.72 -14.66
C GLN A 113 10.42 -13.30 -15.74
N LYS A 114 10.08 -14.59 -15.65
CA LYS A 114 9.12 -15.24 -16.56
C LYS A 114 7.68 -14.78 -16.34
N ASN A 115 7.37 -14.15 -15.20
CA ASN A 115 6.04 -13.69 -14.80
C ASN A 115 5.87 -12.16 -14.96
N GLU A 116 6.43 -11.59 -16.04
CA GLU A 116 6.21 -10.19 -16.47
C GLU A 116 6.75 -9.09 -15.52
N GLY A 117 7.57 -9.44 -14.53
CA GLY A 117 8.32 -8.44 -13.74
C GLY A 117 7.53 -7.66 -12.69
N ASP A 118 6.29 -8.06 -12.40
CA ASP A 118 5.47 -7.41 -11.36
C ASP A 118 5.95 -7.69 -9.92
N ILE A 119 6.89 -8.63 -9.74
CA ILE A 119 7.40 -9.08 -8.45
C ILE A 119 8.92 -9.26 -8.54
N MET A 120 9.65 -8.78 -7.55
CA MET A 120 11.09 -8.94 -7.46
C MET A 120 11.53 -9.21 -6.02
N VAL A 121 12.43 -10.17 -5.83
CA VAL A 121 13.15 -10.34 -4.57
C VAL A 121 14.29 -9.33 -4.50
N ILE A 122 14.24 -8.43 -3.53
CA ILE A 122 15.22 -7.36 -3.37
C ILE A 122 16.35 -7.73 -2.41
N ASP A 123 16.04 -8.51 -1.37
CA ASP A 123 17.00 -8.94 -0.36
C ASP A 123 16.65 -10.34 0.19
N VAL A 124 17.69 -11.06 0.61
CA VAL A 124 17.56 -12.38 1.25
C VAL A 124 18.59 -12.45 2.37
N GLN A 125 18.19 -12.93 3.54
CA GLN A 125 19.09 -13.14 4.68
C GLN A 125 18.85 -14.49 5.34
N CYS A 126 19.90 -15.12 5.86
CA CYS A 126 19.77 -16.30 6.71
C CYS A 126 19.25 -15.87 8.08
N VAL A 127 18.27 -16.59 8.61
CA VAL A 127 17.71 -16.32 9.95
C VAL A 127 17.60 -17.62 10.75
N PRO A 128 17.53 -17.52 12.09
CA PRO A 128 17.30 -18.69 12.95
C PRO A 128 16.06 -19.51 12.56
N VAL A 129 16.08 -20.82 12.83
CA VAL A 129 14.98 -21.75 12.49
C VAL A 129 13.68 -21.47 13.24
N ASP A 130 13.72 -20.71 14.34
CA ASP A 130 12.57 -20.24 15.10
C ASP A 130 12.08 -18.86 14.64
N PHE A 131 12.75 -18.23 13.67
CA PHE A 131 12.37 -16.91 13.16
C PHE A 131 11.03 -16.97 12.41
N HIS A 132 10.11 -16.06 12.72
CA HIS A 132 8.84 -15.95 12.00
C HIS A 132 8.58 -14.52 11.55
N ALA A 133 8.55 -14.28 10.22
CA ALA A 133 8.38 -12.96 9.62
C ALA A 133 7.18 -12.16 10.18
N ARG A 134 6.04 -12.82 10.39
CA ARG A 134 4.86 -12.12 10.98
C ARG A 134 5.07 -11.69 12.44
N PHE A 135 5.53 -12.60 13.30
CA PHE A 135 5.47 -12.45 14.75
C PHE A 135 6.71 -11.77 15.34
N LYS A 136 7.88 -11.91 14.69
CA LYS A 136 9.10 -11.19 15.07
C LYS A 136 9.19 -9.76 14.50
N ALA A 137 8.26 -9.37 13.62
CA ALA A 137 8.19 -7.99 13.13
C ALA A 137 7.91 -7.02 14.29
N GLN A 138 8.77 -6.03 14.44
CA GLN A 138 8.64 -4.98 15.45
C GLN A 138 7.72 -3.85 14.98
N GLU A 139 7.72 -3.58 13.68
CA GLU A 139 7.06 -2.43 13.09
C GLU A 139 6.75 -2.67 11.62
N ARG A 140 5.67 -2.05 11.14
CA ARG A 140 5.28 -1.98 9.73
C ARG A 140 5.01 -0.51 9.40
N THR A 141 5.56 -0.05 8.29
CA THR A 141 5.33 1.30 7.76
C THR A 141 4.59 1.19 6.43
N TYR A 142 3.45 1.85 6.35
CA TYR A 142 2.68 2.00 5.12
C TYR A 142 2.75 3.44 4.64
N PHE A 143 2.76 3.60 3.32
CA PHE A 143 2.58 4.88 2.65
C PHE A 143 1.29 4.85 1.85
N TYR A 144 0.56 5.95 1.84
CA TYR A 144 -0.60 6.12 0.98
C TYR A 144 -0.43 7.37 0.12
N ARG A 145 -0.44 7.21 -1.20
CA ARG A 145 -0.25 8.31 -2.16
C ARG A 145 -1.60 8.87 -2.62
N LEU A 146 -1.81 10.16 -2.42
CA LEU A 146 -2.94 10.93 -2.93
C LEU A 146 -2.45 11.96 -3.95
N LEU A 147 -3.25 12.18 -5.00
CA LEU A 147 -3.03 13.21 -6.01
C LEU A 147 -4.25 14.12 -6.03
N SER A 148 -4.04 15.40 -5.72
CA SER A 148 -5.10 16.41 -5.65
C SER A 148 -5.03 17.36 -6.84
N GLY A 149 -6.16 17.61 -7.48
CA GLY A 149 -6.29 18.57 -8.57
C GLY A 149 -7.34 18.18 -9.61
N PRO A 150 -7.92 19.17 -10.32
CA PRO A 150 -9.10 18.97 -11.16
C PRO A 150 -8.81 18.22 -12.45
N GLU A 151 -7.56 18.20 -12.90
CA GLU A 151 -7.17 17.55 -14.15
C GLU A 151 -7.29 16.02 -14.07
N PRO A 152 -7.54 15.32 -15.18
CA PRO A 152 -7.43 13.87 -15.24
C PRO A 152 -6.01 13.40 -14.87
N LEU A 153 -5.90 12.26 -14.19
CA LEU A 153 -4.61 11.65 -13.89
C LEU A 153 -3.76 11.42 -15.14
N SER A 154 -2.44 11.49 -14.97
CA SER A 154 -1.50 10.98 -15.95
C SER A 154 -1.68 9.47 -16.14
N THR A 155 -1.55 8.98 -17.37
CA THR A 155 -1.54 7.54 -17.67
C THR A 155 -0.49 6.78 -16.85
N PHE A 156 0.63 7.44 -16.52
CA PHE A 156 1.68 6.86 -15.68
C PHE A 156 1.31 6.78 -14.19
N GLU A 157 0.31 7.54 -13.73
CA GLU A 157 -0.10 7.55 -12.31
C GLU A 157 -1.33 6.69 -12.05
N GLN A 158 -1.96 6.20 -13.13
CA GLN A 158 -3.07 5.27 -13.06
C GLN A 158 -2.70 4.06 -12.20
N ASN A 159 -3.58 3.71 -11.26
CA ASN A 159 -3.39 2.60 -10.31
C ASN A 159 -2.17 2.73 -9.37
N ARG A 160 -1.56 3.93 -9.24
CA ARG A 160 -0.43 4.19 -8.32
C ARG A 160 -0.72 5.23 -7.23
N ALA A 161 -1.89 5.84 -7.27
CA ALA A 161 -2.33 6.82 -6.28
C ALA A 161 -3.87 6.93 -6.30
N TRP A 162 -4.44 7.48 -5.22
CA TRP A 162 -5.83 7.91 -5.21
C TRP A 162 -5.95 9.34 -5.74
N HIS A 163 -6.64 9.51 -6.87
CA HIS A 163 -7.00 10.83 -7.38
C HIS A 163 -8.16 11.43 -6.61
N VAL A 164 -7.98 12.67 -6.18
CA VAL A 164 -8.97 13.51 -5.52
C VAL A 164 -9.08 14.80 -6.33
N PRO A 165 -10.17 15.03 -7.09
CA PRO A 165 -10.32 16.24 -7.89
C PRO A 165 -10.29 17.54 -7.07
N GLU A 166 -10.78 17.48 -5.84
CA GLU A 166 -10.86 18.59 -4.90
C GLU A 166 -9.50 18.96 -4.31
N GLN A 167 -9.35 20.23 -3.91
CA GLN A 167 -8.20 20.65 -3.11
C GLN A 167 -8.31 20.07 -1.69
N LEU A 168 -7.18 19.67 -1.13
CA LEU A 168 -7.10 19.12 0.22
C LEU A 168 -6.53 20.15 1.20
N ASP A 169 -7.22 20.38 2.31
CA ASP A 169 -6.69 21.12 3.46
C ASP A 169 -5.67 20.25 4.22
N LEU A 170 -4.40 20.46 3.91
CA LEU A 170 -3.29 19.74 4.53
C LEU A 170 -3.26 19.95 6.06
N VAL A 171 -3.54 21.16 6.55
CA VAL A 171 -3.43 21.48 7.97
C VAL A 171 -4.51 20.75 8.75
N ALA A 172 -5.75 20.77 8.28
CA ALA A 172 -6.84 20.03 8.91
C ALA A 172 -6.58 18.52 8.93
N MET A 173 -6.05 17.95 7.85
CA MET A 173 -5.64 16.55 7.81
C MET A 173 -4.54 16.23 8.84
N GLN A 174 -3.55 17.11 9.00
CA GLN A 174 -2.49 16.96 9.99
C GLN A 174 -3.03 17.02 11.43
N GLU A 175 -3.97 17.90 11.72
CA GLU A 175 -4.62 17.93 13.04
C GLU A 175 -5.43 16.64 13.31
N ALA A 176 -6.14 16.12 12.31
CA ALA A 176 -6.84 14.84 12.43
C ALA A 176 -5.89 13.66 12.66
N CYS A 177 -4.70 13.67 12.04
CA CYS A 177 -3.68 12.66 12.29
C CYS A 177 -3.27 12.61 13.77
N LYS A 178 -3.08 13.77 14.42
CA LYS A 178 -2.67 13.85 15.84
C LYS A 178 -3.65 13.15 16.78
N ILE A 179 -4.95 13.20 16.49
CA ILE A 179 -6.00 12.54 17.28
C ILE A 179 -5.89 11.00 17.19
N LEU A 180 -5.55 10.49 16.00
CA LEU A 180 -5.54 9.06 15.69
C LEU A 180 -4.25 8.36 16.13
N VAL A 181 -3.16 9.10 16.33
CA VAL A 181 -1.90 8.57 16.89
C VAL A 181 -2.10 8.14 18.35
N GLY A 182 -1.46 7.05 18.75
CA GLY A 182 -1.50 6.53 20.12
C GLY A 182 -2.28 5.22 20.27
N HIS A 183 -2.62 4.91 21.52
CA HIS A 183 -3.23 3.64 21.92
C HIS A 183 -4.75 3.76 22.01
N HIS A 184 -5.46 3.16 21.06
CA HIS A 184 -6.90 3.33 20.92
C HIS A 184 -7.63 2.03 20.60
N ASP A 185 -8.93 2.05 20.83
CA ASP A 185 -9.86 1.08 20.24
C ASP A 185 -10.20 1.53 18.82
N PHE A 186 -9.67 0.81 17.83
CA PHE A 186 -9.88 1.13 16.41
C PHE A 186 -11.07 0.37 15.80
N SER A 187 -12.10 0.03 16.58
CA SER A 187 -13.30 -0.65 16.06
C SER A 187 -13.99 0.12 14.93
N SER A 188 -13.99 1.46 14.97
CA SER A 188 -14.50 2.27 13.86
C SER A 188 -13.66 2.19 12.60
N PHE A 189 -12.38 1.83 12.73
CA PHE A 189 -11.43 1.66 11.63
C PHE A 189 -11.10 0.18 11.39
N ARG A 190 -12.10 -0.69 11.57
CA ARG A 190 -12.00 -2.15 11.41
C ARG A 190 -13.03 -2.63 10.40
N ALA A 191 -12.59 -3.25 9.30
CA ALA A 191 -13.50 -3.88 8.36
C ALA A 191 -14.14 -5.16 8.95
N SER A 192 -15.35 -5.49 8.50
CA SER A 192 -16.15 -6.63 8.97
C SER A 192 -15.44 -7.99 8.86
N GLY A 193 -14.58 -8.19 7.85
CA GLY A 193 -13.78 -9.41 7.67
C GLY A 193 -12.56 -9.53 8.59
N CYS A 194 -12.38 -8.64 9.57
CA CYS A 194 -11.19 -8.64 10.42
C CYS A 194 -11.23 -9.76 11.46
N GLN A 195 -10.27 -10.70 11.38
CA GLN A 195 -10.11 -11.84 12.30
C GLN A 195 -9.32 -11.52 13.58
N ALA A 196 -8.95 -10.26 13.82
CA ALA A 196 -8.21 -9.90 15.03
C ALA A 196 -9.07 -10.09 16.29
N LYS A 197 -8.52 -10.74 17.32
CA LYS A 197 -9.22 -10.95 18.61
C LYS A 197 -9.56 -9.66 19.33
N SER A 198 -8.72 -8.63 19.18
CA SER A 198 -8.91 -7.31 19.79
C SER A 198 -8.77 -6.19 18.74
N PRO A 199 -9.65 -5.16 18.76
CA PRO A 199 -9.53 -3.96 17.94
C PRO A 199 -8.52 -2.94 18.51
N ILE A 200 -7.98 -3.19 19.71
CA ILE A 200 -7.05 -2.26 20.36
C ILE A 200 -5.70 -2.32 19.67
N ARG A 201 -5.21 -1.18 19.20
CA ARG A 201 -3.89 -1.05 18.57
C ARG A 201 -3.20 0.21 19.07
N THR A 202 -1.88 0.22 18.95
CA THR A 202 -1.06 1.42 19.11
C THR A 202 -0.57 1.84 17.73
N LEU A 203 -0.90 3.05 17.33
CA LEU A 203 -0.40 3.69 16.12
C LEU A 203 0.77 4.58 16.52
N ASP A 204 2.00 4.18 16.15
CA ASP A 204 3.23 4.87 16.52
C ASP A 204 3.42 6.14 15.68
N GLU A 205 2.89 6.16 14.47
CA GLU A 205 2.87 7.33 13.58
C GLU A 205 1.65 7.32 12.67
N LEU A 206 1.06 8.50 12.51
CA LEU A 206 0.19 8.84 11.39
C LEU A 206 0.51 10.28 11.03
N SER A 207 0.95 10.50 9.79
CA SER A 207 1.34 11.83 9.31
C SER A 207 0.92 11.99 7.87
N VAL A 208 0.71 13.23 7.44
CA VAL A 208 0.48 13.57 6.02
C VAL A 208 1.35 14.76 5.66
N SER A 209 2.02 14.65 4.52
CA SER A 209 2.88 15.71 3.98
C SER A 209 2.64 15.84 2.49
N GLU A 210 2.74 17.07 2.00
CA GLU A 210 2.88 17.31 0.56
C GLU A 210 4.30 16.98 0.12
N VAL A 211 4.42 16.34 -1.03
CA VAL A 211 5.70 15.95 -1.65
C VAL A 211 5.69 16.37 -3.12
N ALA A 212 6.88 16.50 -3.70
CA ALA A 212 7.00 16.71 -5.14
C ALA A 212 6.34 15.55 -5.90
N SER A 213 5.45 15.87 -6.84
CA SER A 213 4.82 14.86 -7.68
C SER A 213 5.82 14.33 -8.72
N THR A 214 6.46 13.20 -8.41
CA THR A 214 7.40 12.54 -9.32
C THR A 214 6.74 11.34 -10.00
N PRO A 215 6.75 11.25 -11.35
CA PRO A 215 6.23 10.09 -12.10
C PRO A 215 7.19 8.87 -12.11
N TYR A 216 8.38 8.99 -11.47
CA TYR A 216 9.65 8.23 -11.55
C TYR A 216 10.38 8.40 -12.91
N PHE A 217 11.71 8.67 -12.96
CA PHE A 217 12.84 8.32 -12.09
C PHE A 217 13.77 9.49 -11.69
N PRO A 218 14.42 9.43 -10.51
CA PRO A 218 15.88 9.30 -10.51
C PRO A 218 16.50 8.27 -9.52
N SER A 219 17.60 7.65 -9.96
CA SER A 219 18.59 6.85 -9.23
C SER A 219 19.48 7.69 -8.28
N ILE A 220 20.30 7.04 -7.46
CA ILE A 220 21.16 7.69 -6.44
C ILE A 220 22.13 8.72 -7.05
N VAL A 221 22.57 8.51 -8.29
CA VAL A 221 23.45 9.41 -9.06
C VAL A 221 22.70 10.66 -9.55
N GLU A 222 21.40 10.52 -9.77
CA GLU A 222 20.56 11.62 -10.25
C GLU A 222 20.11 12.54 -9.09
N ARG A 223 20.10 12.02 -7.85
CA ARG A 223 19.90 12.82 -6.63
C ARG A 223 21.13 13.67 -6.25
N GLU A 224 22.34 13.24 -6.58
CA GLU A 224 23.57 14.00 -6.29
C GLU A 224 23.74 15.27 -7.15
N LYS A 225 23.06 15.34 -8.31
CA LYS A 225 23.07 16.52 -9.21
C LYS A 225 21.99 17.56 -8.87
N GLU A 226 20.88 17.16 -8.27
CA GLU A 226 19.83 18.10 -7.82
C GLU A 226 20.32 18.94 -6.63
N VAL A 227 21.18 18.36 -5.76
CA VAL A 227 21.82 19.04 -4.62
C VAL A 227 22.82 20.14 -5.04
N LEU A 228 23.49 20.02 -6.19
CA LEU A 228 24.44 21.05 -6.67
C LEU A 228 23.75 22.27 -7.31
N HIS A 229 22.51 22.13 -7.78
CA HIS A 229 21.78 23.21 -8.46
C HIS A 229 20.97 24.10 -7.51
N GLU A 230 20.57 23.59 -6.34
CA GLU A 230 19.90 24.41 -5.32
C GLU A 230 20.87 25.39 -4.64
N GLU A 231 22.15 25.05 -4.50
CA GLU A 231 23.15 25.93 -3.86
C GLU A 231 23.62 27.11 -4.74
N GLU A 232 23.56 27.02 -6.07
CA GLU A 232 23.92 28.13 -6.99
C GLU A 232 22.77 29.11 -7.26
N SER A 233 21.50 28.68 -7.11
CA SER A 233 20.34 29.51 -7.45
C SER A 233 19.87 30.41 -6.31
N CYS A 234 20.26 30.15 -5.07
CA CYS A 234 19.86 30.97 -3.91
C CYS A 234 20.63 32.31 -3.81
N CYS A 235 21.68 32.51 -4.60
CA CYS A 235 22.58 33.67 -4.45
C CYS A 235 22.55 34.69 -5.60
N ASN A 236 21.82 34.47 -6.70
CA ASN A 236 21.76 35.43 -7.81
C ASN A 236 20.32 35.69 -8.28
N ASN A 237 19.69 36.69 -7.66
CA ASN A 237 18.90 37.76 -8.30
C ASN A 237 17.81 38.29 -7.37
N PHE A 238 18.23 38.96 -6.32
CA PHE A 238 17.53 40.14 -5.85
C PHE A 238 18.07 41.34 -6.65
N GLN A 239 17.14 42.12 -7.21
CA GLN A 239 17.22 43.56 -7.50
C GLN A 239 17.60 44.03 -8.92
N THR A 240 16.61 44.70 -9.56
CA THR A 240 16.58 45.81 -10.56
C THR A 240 15.49 45.51 -11.61
N ASP A 241 14.54 46.38 -11.98
CA ASP A 241 14.34 47.81 -11.81
C ASP A 241 12.85 48.18 -11.86
N MET A 242 12.52 49.31 -11.22
CA MET A 242 11.27 50.03 -11.44
C MET A 242 11.24 50.65 -12.85
N ALA A 243 10.10 50.52 -13.54
CA ALA A 243 9.64 51.55 -14.47
C ALA A 243 8.11 51.55 -14.58
N SER A 244 7.58 52.76 -14.51
CA SER A 244 6.18 53.21 -14.52
C SER A 244 5.34 52.79 -15.72
N GLY A 245 4.05 52.52 -15.47
CA GLY A 245 3.00 52.45 -16.48
C GLY A 245 1.63 52.29 -15.85
N SER A 246 0.96 53.41 -15.56
CA SER A 246 -0.46 53.49 -15.15
C SER A 246 -1.39 52.92 -16.23
N ILE A 247 -2.50 52.25 -15.84
CA ILE A 247 -3.86 52.46 -16.39
C ILE A 247 -4.91 51.65 -15.57
N SER A 248 -5.89 52.43 -15.09
CA SER A 248 -7.25 52.21 -14.56
C SER A 248 -7.84 50.83 -14.23
N ASP A 249 -8.48 50.81 -13.06
CA ASP A 249 -9.59 49.96 -12.63
C ASP A 249 -10.70 49.76 -13.68
N THR A 250 -11.16 48.52 -13.82
CA THR A 250 -12.61 48.19 -13.91
C THR A 250 -12.86 46.78 -13.38
N ASN A 251 -13.79 46.67 -12.43
CA ASN A 251 -14.39 45.43 -11.93
C ASN A 251 -15.36 44.83 -12.98
N MET A 252 -15.39 43.50 -13.11
CA MET A 252 -16.60 42.61 -13.17
C MET A 252 -16.16 41.13 -13.39
N PRO A 253 -17.01 40.11 -13.10
CA PRO A 253 -16.59 38.85 -12.51
C PRO A 253 -16.79 37.64 -13.44
N GLY A 254 -16.10 36.54 -13.12
CA GLY A 254 -16.45 35.21 -13.62
C GLY A 254 -15.79 34.83 -14.95
N ALA A 255 -14.48 34.63 -14.92
CA ALA A 255 -13.81 33.76 -15.87
C ALA A 255 -12.78 32.94 -15.10
N SER A 256 -12.99 31.62 -15.03
CA SER A 256 -11.93 30.69 -14.63
C SER A 256 -10.80 30.87 -15.64
N TYR A 257 -9.79 31.66 -15.29
CA TYR A 257 -8.58 31.79 -16.08
C TYR A 257 -7.97 30.39 -16.21
N ILE A 258 -8.17 29.78 -17.38
CA ILE A 258 -7.30 28.68 -17.79
C ILE A 258 -5.96 29.36 -18.02
N GLU A 259 -5.11 29.37 -17.00
CA GLU A 259 -3.69 29.69 -17.18
C GLU A 259 -3.18 28.83 -18.33
N ASP A 260 -2.87 29.49 -19.45
CA ASP A 260 -2.28 28.85 -20.62
C ASP A 260 -0.89 28.37 -20.23
N VAL A 261 -0.81 27.09 -19.87
CA VAL A 261 0.44 26.46 -19.43
C VAL A 261 1.39 26.21 -20.60
N GLY A 262 0.96 26.48 -21.84
CA GLY A 262 1.71 26.21 -23.07
C GLY A 262 1.45 24.81 -23.64
N PHE A 263 1.73 24.65 -24.94
CA PHE A 263 1.53 23.40 -25.67
C PHE A 263 2.35 22.25 -25.06
N GLY A 264 1.68 21.13 -24.75
CA GLY A 264 2.31 19.90 -24.24
C GLY A 264 2.59 19.89 -22.73
N ILE A 265 2.29 20.96 -22.01
CA ILE A 265 2.52 21.04 -20.55
C ILE A 265 1.26 20.58 -19.81
N ARG A 266 1.41 19.56 -18.96
CA ARG A 266 0.35 19.10 -18.05
C ARG A 266 0.48 19.83 -16.71
N LYS A 267 -0.64 20.37 -16.20
CA LYS A 267 -0.68 20.81 -14.81
C LYS A 267 -0.44 19.60 -13.91
N ARG A 268 0.47 19.74 -12.95
CA ARG A 268 0.78 18.67 -11.99
C ARG A 268 -0.23 18.70 -10.86
N HIS A 269 -0.72 17.52 -10.48
CA HIS A 269 -1.44 17.35 -9.22
C HIS A 269 -0.51 17.61 -8.05
N ARG A 270 -1.06 18.18 -6.98
CA ARG A 270 -0.40 18.21 -5.68
C ARG A 270 -0.34 16.78 -5.15
N CYS A 271 0.83 16.32 -4.73
CA CYS A 271 1.01 14.96 -4.25
C CYS A 271 1.11 14.97 -2.73
N TYR A 272 0.27 14.18 -2.08
CA TYR A 272 0.33 13.97 -0.64
C TYR A 272 0.66 12.53 -0.33
N VAL A 273 1.49 12.32 0.69
CA VAL A 273 1.80 11.00 1.22
C VAL A 273 1.35 10.94 2.66
N VAL A 274 0.45 10.00 2.95
CA VAL A 274 0.12 9.62 4.32
C VAL A 274 1.07 8.51 4.75
N THR A 275 1.79 8.70 5.84
CA THR A 275 2.64 7.68 6.46
C THR A 275 1.93 7.12 7.68
N ALA A 276 1.81 5.80 7.78
CA ALA A 276 1.24 5.10 8.92
C ALA A 276 2.23 4.05 9.43
N ARG A 277 2.61 4.13 10.71
CA ARG A 277 3.60 3.22 11.32
C ARG A 277 3.06 2.65 12.62
N ALA A 278 3.11 1.33 12.73
CA ALA A 278 2.68 0.61 13.93
C ALA A 278 3.31 -0.78 13.97
N ARG A 279 3.37 -1.40 15.16
CA ARG A 279 3.66 -2.85 15.26
C ARG A 279 2.73 -3.70 14.42
N SER A 280 1.43 -3.39 14.42
CA SER A 280 0.42 -4.13 13.65
C SER A 280 -0.82 -3.30 13.38
N PHE A 281 -1.52 -3.61 12.30
CA PHE A 281 -2.75 -2.96 11.88
C PHE A 281 -3.90 -3.98 11.83
N LEU A 282 -5.13 -3.50 12.01
CA LEU A 282 -6.35 -4.26 11.73
C LEU A 282 -6.55 -4.39 10.21
N TYR A 283 -7.41 -5.33 9.82
CA TYR A 283 -7.77 -5.50 8.42
C TYR A 283 -8.42 -4.22 7.88
N HIS A 284 -7.84 -3.69 6.79
CA HIS A 284 -8.19 -2.42 6.15
C HIS A 284 -7.98 -1.13 6.96
N GLN A 285 -7.39 -1.20 8.16
CA GLN A 285 -7.27 -0.05 9.05
C GLN A 285 -6.65 1.18 8.38
N VAL A 286 -5.50 1.02 7.71
CA VAL A 286 -4.81 2.14 7.06
C VAL A 286 -5.68 2.82 6.01
N ARG A 287 -6.43 2.05 5.20
CA ARG A 287 -7.31 2.60 4.16
C ARG A 287 -8.53 3.31 4.75
N LEU A 288 -9.04 2.84 5.88
CA LEU A 288 -10.12 3.50 6.61
C LEU A 288 -9.65 4.81 7.25
N LEU A 289 -8.45 4.82 7.85
CA LEU A 289 -7.82 6.04 8.36
C LEU A 289 -7.63 7.08 7.25
N VAL A 290 -7.05 6.67 6.11
CA VAL A 290 -6.85 7.55 4.95
C VAL A 290 -8.18 8.06 4.39
N GLY A 291 -9.23 7.23 4.37
CA GLY A 291 -10.57 7.66 3.96
C GLY A 291 -11.11 8.80 4.83
N ALA A 292 -10.95 8.68 6.15
CA ALA A 292 -11.32 9.75 7.08
C ALA A 292 -10.47 11.01 6.90
N LEU A 293 -9.14 10.87 6.71
CA LEU A 293 -8.26 12.00 6.42
C LEU A 293 -8.64 12.70 5.11
N LYS A 294 -8.96 11.97 4.04
CA LYS A 294 -9.48 12.57 2.81
C LYS A 294 -10.74 13.38 3.08
N SER A 295 -11.71 12.81 3.81
CA SER A 295 -12.95 13.52 4.15
C SER A 295 -12.70 14.79 4.96
N VAL A 296 -11.71 14.79 5.85
CA VAL A 296 -11.29 16.02 6.54
C VAL A 296 -10.67 17.02 5.57
N GLY A 297 -9.77 16.57 4.70
CA GLY A 297 -9.12 17.42 3.72
C GLY A 297 -10.08 18.04 2.70
N THR A 298 -11.18 17.36 2.35
CA THR A 298 -12.25 17.91 1.50
C THR A 298 -13.31 18.72 2.25
N GLY A 299 -13.23 18.80 3.59
CA GLY A 299 -14.18 19.51 4.43
C GLY A 299 -15.49 18.76 4.71
N ASP A 300 -15.61 17.50 4.28
CA ASP A 300 -16.78 16.64 4.56
C ASP A 300 -16.85 16.21 6.03
N LEU A 301 -15.70 16.17 6.71
CA LEU A 301 -15.59 15.94 8.16
C LEU A 301 -14.77 17.03 8.81
N THR A 302 -15.12 17.39 10.04
CA THR A 302 -14.26 18.21 10.87
C THR A 302 -13.26 17.36 11.64
N VAL A 303 -12.21 17.99 12.17
CA VAL A 303 -11.25 17.36 13.07
C VAL A 303 -11.95 16.78 14.32
N SER A 304 -12.98 17.47 14.83
CA SER A 304 -13.78 16.98 15.97
C SER A 304 -14.60 15.74 15.62
N ASP A 305 -15.05 15.60 14.36
CA ASP A 305 -15.75 14.40 13.91
C ASP A 305 -14.85 13.18 13.93
N VAL A 306 -13.56 13.32 13.62
CA VAL A 306 -12.60 12.22 13.71
C VAL A 306 -12.51 11.68 15.14
N GLU A 307 -12.45 12.57 16.13
CA GLU A 307 -12.46 12.16 17.54
C GLU A 307 -13.76 11.45 17.92
N ARG A 308 -14.91 11.98 17.46
CA ARG A 308 -16.23 11.37 17.66
C ARG A 308 -16.31 9.97 17.03
N ILE A 309 -15.80 9.80 15.81
CA ILE A 309 -15.76 8.50 15.11
C ILE A 309 -14.89 7.52 15.88
N LEU A 310 -13.71 7.93 16.34
CA LEU A 310 -12.82 7.08 17.13
C LEU A 310 -13.50 6.62 18.44
N LYS A 311 -14.17 7.54 19.14
CA LYS A 311 -14.91 7.26 20.39
C LYS A 311 -16.14 6.39 20.18
N ALA A 312 -16.77 6.45 19.01
CA ALA A 312 -17.98 5.68 18.70
C ALA A 312 -17.75 4.16 18.67
N LYS A 313 -16.52 3.71 18.38
CA LYS A 313 -16.13 2.29 18.34
C LYS A 313 -17.05 1.41 17.48
N SER A 314 -17.56 1.96 16.38
CA SER A 314 -18.53 1.30 15.50
C SER A 314 -18.07 1.33 14.05
N VAL A 315 -18.13 0.18 13.39
CA VAL A 315 -17.71 -0.01 11.99
C VAL A 315 -18.47 0.91 11.02
N THR A 316 -19.71 1.28 11.35
CA THR A 316 -20.55 2.15 10.50
C THR A 316 -20.21 3.64 10.59
N ALA A 317 -19.36 4.04 11.56
CA ALA A 317 -19.07 5.45 11.81
C ALA A 317 -18.00 6.04 10.87
N ALA A 318 -17.19 5.20 10.22
CA ALA A 318 -16.07 5.67 9.40
C ALA A 318 -16.46 6.08 7.98
N SER A 319 -15.70 7.03 7.44
CA SER A 319 -15.75 7.44 6.03
C SER A 319 -15.56 6.28 5.06
N PRO A 320 -15.96 6.45 3.78
CA PRO A 320 -15.65 5.50 2.72
C PRO A 320 -14.17 5.09 2.71
N MET A 321 -13.93 3.79 2.61
CA MET A 321 -12.58 3.23 2.60
C MET A 321 -11.81 3.69 1.37
N ALA A 322 -10.60 4.22 1.57
CA ALA A 322 -9.72 4.63 0.48
C ALA A 322 -9.43 3.45 -0.49
N PRO A 323 -9.28 3.67 -1.81
CA PRO A 323 -8.90 2.64 -2.78
C PRO A 323 -7.58 1.93 -2.43
N ALA A 324 -7.37 0.71 -2.93
CA ALA A 324 -6.13 -0.04 -2.66
C ALA A 324 -4.91 0.49 -3.44
N CYS A 325 -5.14 1.05 -4.63
CA CYS A 325 -4.10 1.46 -5.58
C CYS A 325 -3.15 2.56 -5.09
N GLY A 326 -3.53 3.31 -4.05
CA GLY A 326 -2.66 4.29 -3.41
C GLY A 326 -1.83 3.74 -2.25
N LEU A 327 -2.09 2.51 -1.79
CA LEU A 327 -1.46 1.93 -0.60
C LEU A 327 -0.20 1.14 -0.95
N TYR A 328 0.88 1.43 -0.23
CA TYR A 328 2.19 0.80 -0.34
C TYR A 328 2.64 0.28 1.03
N LEU A 329 2.97 -1.00 1.14
CA LEU A 329 3.78 -1.47 2.26
C LEU A 329 5.23 -1.02 2.04
N GLY A 330 5.68 -0.05 2.83
CA GLY A 330 6.99 0.56 2.68
C GLY A 330 8.11 -0.27 3.30
N ARG A 331 7.96 -0.64 4.59
CA ARG A 331 9.01 -1.34 5.34
C ARG A 331 8.42 -2.24 6.43
N VAL A 332 9.11 -3.34 6.71
CA VAL A 332 8.91 -4.16 7.92
C VAL A 332 10.21 -4.17 8.71
N LYS A 333 10.18 -3.72 9.96
CA LYS A 333 11.36 -3.69 10.85
C LYS A 333 11.45 -4.98 11.66
N TYR A 334 12.66 -5.51 11.72
CA TYR A 334 13.04 -6.64 12.56
C TYR A 334 14.27 -6.24 13.39
N ASP A 335 14.45 -6.94 14.50
CA ASP A 335 15.71 -6.98 15.23
C ASP A 335 16.39 -8.30 14.87
N LEU A 336 17.28 -8.20 13.89
CA LEU A 336 18.03 -9.34 13.37
C LEU A 336 19.38 -9.36 14.10
N PRO A 337 19.89 -10.55 14.46
CA PRO A 337 21.14 -10.71 15.19
C PRO A 337 22.37 -10.26 14.39
#